data_AF-A0A392RUB7-F1
#
_entry.id   AF-A0A392RUB7-F1
#
_cell.length_a   1.000
_cell.length_b   1.000
_cell.length_c   1.000
_cell.angle_alpha   90.00
_cell.angle_beta   90.00
_cell.angle_gamma   90.00
#
_symmetry.space_group_name_H-M   'P 1'
#
loop_
_entity.id
_entity.type
_entity.pdbx_description
1 polymer ?
#
loop_
_entity_poly.entity_id
_entity_poly.type
_entity_poly.pdbx_seq_one_letter_code
_entity_poly.pdbx_strand_id
1 'polypeptide(L)'
;EETEAKLAEVVKERDALLEQVKELKEKAAQLEEKMKFDEVILISEEEKEVDPAGLYADFSQTDLVKTVLDWQGSVVEVSSSLFRNAIAQIQLLNPNVEFNREGLDEEKEVRDGRIATPPEG
;
A
#
# COMPACT_ATOMS: atom_id res chain seq x y z
N GLU A 1 41.45 -38.47 -38.64
CA GLU A 1 41.80 -37.07 -38.97
C GLU A 1 40.58 -36.14 -39.02
N GLU A 2 39.59 -36.36 -39.90
CA GLU A 2 38.43 -35.43 -40.01
C GLU A 2 37.58 -35.31 -38.73
N THR A 3 37.45 -36.39 -37.96
CA THR A 3 36.72 -36.41 -36.68
C THR A 3 37.48 -35.74 -35.53
N GLU A 4 38.82 -35.79 -35.53
CA GLU A 4 39.66 -35.11 -34.54
C GLU A 4 39.68 -33.60 -34.76
N ALA A 5 39.70 -33.15 -36.02
CA ALA A 5 39.61 -31.73 -36.36
C ALA A 5 38.28 -31.12 -35.90
N LYS A 6 37.15 -31.82 -36.16
CA LYS A 6 35.82 -31.41 -35.69
C LYS A 6 35.72 -31.37 -34.16
N LEU A 7 36.34 -32.32 -33.47
CA LEU A 7 36.37 -32.33 -32.00
C LEU A 7 37.14 -31.12 -31.44
N ALA A 8 38.28 -30.77 -32.05
CA ALA A 8 39.08 -29.62 -31.63
C ALA A 8 38.35 -28.27 -31.84
N GLU A 9 37.57 -28.16 -32.92
CA GLU A 9 36.74 -26.98 -33.20
C GLU A 9 35.62 -26.83 -32.15
N VAL A 10 34.85 -27.89 -31.89
CA VAL A 10 33.78 -27.88 -30.88
C VAL A 10 34.31 -27.56 -29.48
N VAL A 11 35.51 -28.04 -29.12
CA VAL A 11 36.13 -27.72 -27.83
C VAL A 11 36.43 -26.23 -27.72
N LYS A 12 36.97 -25.59 -28.78
CA LYS A 12 37.24 -24.15 -28.80
C LYS A 12 35.97 -23.31 -28.70
N GLU A 13 34.92 -23.70 -29.44
CA GLU A 13 33.62 -23.02 -29.37
C GLU A 13 33.01 -23.13 -27.97
N ARG A 14 33.07 -24.31 -27.36
CA ARG A 14 32.60 -24.53 -25.99
C ARG A 14 33.35 -23.67 -24.99
N ASP A 15 34.67 -23.57 -25.09
CA ASP A 15 35.48 -22.73 -24.20
C ASP A 15 35.17 -21.23 -24.40
N ALA A 16 34.98 -20.78 -25.64
CA ALA A 16 34.56 -19.40 -25.94
C ALA A 16 33.16 -19.08 -25.37
N LEU A 17 32.20 -19.99 -25.52
CA LEU A 17 30.85 -19.84 -24.96
C LEU A 17 30.86 -19.84 -23.43
N LEU A 18 31.69 -20.66 -22.79
CA LEU A 18 31.84 -20.66 -21.34
C LEU A 18 32.34 -19.30 -20.82
N GLU A 19 33.27 -18.67 -21.54
CA GLU A 19 33.77 -17.35 -21.16
C GLU A 19 32.68 -16.28 -21.31
N GLN A 20 31.90 -16.31 -22.40
CA GLN A 20 30.76 -15.40 -22.58
C GLN A 20 29.69 -15.59 -21.50
N VAL A 21 29.37 -16.83 -21.13
CA VAL A 21 28.41 -17.12 -20.06
C VAL A 21 28.90 -16.57 -18.72
N LYS A 22 30.20 -16.64 -18.46
CA LYS A 22 30.80 -16.08 -17.24
C LYS A 22 30.70 -14.55 -17.22
N GLU A 23 31.04 -13.89 -18.33
CA GLU A 23 30.92 -12.43 -18.47
C GLU A 23 29.46 -11.96 -18.33
N LEU A 24 28.51 -12.67 -18.94
CA LEU A 24 27.09 -12.35 -18.83
C LEU A 24 26.56 -12.53 -17.40
N LYS A 25 27.01 -13.56 -16.68
CA LYS A 25 26.66 -13.74 -15.26
C LYS A 25 27.16 -12.60 -14.39
N GLU A 26 28.38 -12.12 -14.66
CA GLU A 26 28.94 -10.98 -13.93
C GLU A 26 28.16 -9.69 -14.21
N LYS A 27 27.81 -9.43 -15.48
CA LYS A 27 26.95 -8.30 -15.86
C LYS A 27 25.56 -8.39 -15.24
N ALA A 28 24.96 -9.58 -15.19
CA ALA A 28 23.67 -9.80 -14.56
C ALA A 28 23.72 -9.47 -13.06
N ALA A 29 24.74 -9.95 -12.35
CA ALA A 29 24.93 -9.62 -10.93
C ALA A 29 25.09 -8.11 -10.69
N GLN A 30 25.88 -7.42 -11.53
CA GLN A 30 26.04 -5.95 -11.46
C GLN A 30 24.73 -5.20 -11.74
N LEU A 31 23.90 -5.68 -12.68
CA LEU A 31 22.61 -5.09 -12.97
C LEU A 31 21.62 -5.29 -11.81
N GLU A 32 21.58 -6.49 -11.22
CA GLU A 32 20.73 -6.76 -10.05
C GLU A 32 21.10 -5.87 -8.85
N GLU A 33 22.39 -5.63 -8.63
CA GLU A 33 22.84 -4.72 -7.57
C GLU A 33 22.41 -3.27 -7.83
N LYS A 34 22.59 -2.78 -9.06
CA LYS A 34 22.13 -1.44 -9.46
C LYS A 34 20.63 -1.28 -9.32
N MET A 35 19.87 -2.28 -9.74
CA MET A 35 18.40 -2.27 -9.61
C MET A 35 17.97 -2.14 -8.16
N LYS A 36 18.60 -2.87 -7.23
CA LYS A 36 18.29 -2.74 -5.79
C LYS A 36 18.61 -1.35 -5.26
N PHE A 37 19.73 -0.76 -5.70
CA PHE A 37 20.12 0.59 -5.29
C PHE A 37 19.14 1.65 -5.83
N ASP A 38 18.79 1.57 -7.12
CA ASP A 38 17.84 2.48 -7.74
C ASP A 38 16.44 2.34 -7.13
N GLU A 39 16.00 1.11 -6.81
CA GLU A 39 14.75 0.85 -6.09
C GLU A 39 14.72 1.52 -4.71
N VAL A 40 15.81 1.40 -3.93
CA VAL A 40 15.92 2.08 -2.63
C VAL A 40 15.89 3.60 -2.77
N ILE A 41 16.53 4.16 -3.80
CA ILE A 41 16.48 5.61 -4.06
C ILE A 41 15.06 6.06 -4.40
N LEU A 42 14.39 5.36 -5.33
CA LEU A 42 13.04 5.71 -5.77
C LEU A 42 12.05 5.67 -4.61
N ILE A 43 12.10 4.62 -3.77
CA ILE A 43 11.28 4.52 -2.56
C ILE A 43 11.55 5.73 -1.65
N SER A 44 12.81 6.14 -1.47
CA SER A 44 13.15 7.28 -0.62
C SER A 44 12.70 8.64 -1.18
N GLU A 45 12.55 8.78 -2.50
CA GLU A 45 12.02 10.00 -3.13
C GLU A 45 10.49 10.05 -3.05
N GLU A 46 9.82 8.94 -3.38
CA GLU A 46 8.37 8.81 -3.24
C GLU A 46 7.93 8.99 -1.78
N GLU A 47 8.68 8.43 -0.83
CA GLU A 47 8.41 8.60 0.60
C GLU A 47 8.53 10.07 1.04
N LYS A 48 9.52 10.81 0.56
CA LYS A 48 9.67 12.25 0.86
C LYS A 48 8.53 13.09 0.31
N GLU A 49 7.86 12.66 -0.76
CA GLU A 49 6.70 13.36 -1.31
C GLU A 49 5.47 13.19 -0.41
N VAL A 50 5.22 11.98 0.08
CA VAL A 50 4.03 11.66 0.90
C VAL A 50 4.24 11.94 2.40
N ASP A 51 5.49 11.89 2.87
CA ASP A 51 5.90 12.17 4.25
C ASP A 51 7.13 13.10 4.30
N PRO A 52 6.95 14.40 4.00
CA PRO A 52 8.04 15.38 4.05
C PRO A 52 8.65 15.55 5.46
N ALA A 53 7.90 15.18 6.50
CA ALA A 53 8.36 15.24 7.89
C ALA A 53 9.20 14.02 8.29
N GLY A 54 9.21 12.95 7.47
CA GLY A 54 9.88 11.70 7.76
C GLY A 54 9.35 11.01 9.02
N LEU A 55 8.06 11.18 9.32
CA LEU A 55 7.41 10.56 10.47
C LEU A 55 7.45 9.02 10.39
N TYR A 56 7.42 8.46 9.18
CA TYR A 56 7.34 7.03 8.89
C TYR A 56 8.65 6.43 8.35
N ALA A 57 9.69 7.23 8.14
CA ALA A 57 10.98 6.81 7.58
C ALA A 57 11.65 5.66 8.35
N ASP A 58 11.45 5.61 9.66
CA ASP A 58 12.00 4.58 10.54
C ASP A 58 10.96 3.52 10.96
N PHE A 59 9.75 3.56 10.40
CA PHE A 59 8.70 2.62 10.80
C PHE A 59 8.99 1.24 10.24
N SER A 60 8.88 0.22 11.11
CA SER A 60 8.73 -1.14 10.61
C SER A 60 7.37 -1.29 9.92
N GLN A 61 7.24 -2.28 9.03
CA GLN A 61 5.94 -2.61 8.41
C GLN A 61 4.84 -2.84 9.47
N THR A 62 5.18 -3.45 10.60
CA THR A 62 4.25 -3.68 11.70
C THR A 62 3.85 -2.41 12.43
N ASP A 63 4.77 -1.45 12.60
CA ASP A 63 4.46 -0.17 13.23
C ASP A 63 3.54 0.66 12.34
N LEU A 64 3.79 0.68 11.02
CA LEU A 64 2.94 1.38 10.07
C LEU A 64 1.51 0.81 10.07
N VAL A 65 1.37 -0.52 10.01
CA VAL A 65 0.07 -1.18 10.07
C VAL A 65 -0.65 -0.84 11.37
N LYS A 66 0.05 -0.86 12.50
CA LYS A 66 -0.54 -0.51 13.79
C LYS A 66 -1.04 0.94 13.82
N THR A 67 -0.24 1.90 13.36
CA THR A 67 -0.64 3.32 13.35
C THR A 67 -1.85 3.57 12.45
N VAL A 68 -1.94 2.90 11.30
CA VAL A 68 -3.12 2.99 10.43
C VAL A 68 -4.36 2.46 11.14
N LEU A 69 -4.27 1.30 11.81
CA LEU A 69 -5.39 0.71 12.54
C LEU A 69 -5.82 1.58 13.73
N ASP A 70 -4.87 2.11 14.49
CA ASP A 70 -5.14 3.00 15.63
C ASP A 70 -5.84 4.29 15.15
N TRP A 71 -5.37 4.87 14.04
CA TRP A 71 -6.01 6.05 13.44
C TRP A 71 -7.43 5.75 12.95
N GLN A 72 -7.64 4.62 12.25
CA GLN A 72 -8.97 4.20 11.80
C GLN A 72 -9.93 4.03 12.99
N GLY A 73 -9.49 3.35 14.06
CA GLY A 73 -10.28 3.20 15.28
C GLY A 73 -10.65 4.54 15.91
N SER A 74 -9.69 5.47 15.98
CA SER A 74 -9.91 6.82 16.52
C SER A 74 -10.93 7.60 15.69
N VAL A 75 -10.84 7.57 14.35
CA VAL A 75 -11.79 8.28 13.48
C VAL A 75 -13.21 7.73 13.63
N VAL A 76 -13.37 6.41 13.73
CA VAL A 76 -14.69 5.77 13.95
C VAL A 76 -15.27 6.20 15.30
N GLU A 77 -14.48 6.15 16.37
CA GLU A 77 -14.95 6.53 17.72
C GLU A 77 -15.35 8.02 17.80
N VAL A 78 -14.55 8.90 17.20
CA VAL A 78 -14.85 10.34 17.13
C VAL A 78 -16.13 10.58 16.34
N SER A 79 -16.30 9.91 15.19
CA SER A 79 -17.48 10.07 14.34
C SER A 79 -18.75 9.60 15.04
N SER A 80 -18.70 8.44 15.72
CA SER A 80 -19.83 7.93 16.53
C SER A 80 -20.21 8.90 17.65
N SER A 81 -19.21 9.47 18.32
CA SER A 81 -19.42 10.45 19.39
C SER A 81 -20.08 11.73 18.86
N LEU A 82 -19.62 12.24 17.71
CA LEU A 82 -20.20 13.41 17.05
C LEU A 82 -21.65 13.16 16.62
N PHE A 83 -21.94 12.00 16.04
CA PHE A 83 -23.29 11.60 15.68
C PHE A 83 -24.22 11.61 16.89
N ARG A 84 -23.86 10.91 17.97
CA ARG A 84 -24.66 10.86 19.21
C ARG A 84 -24.85 12.24 19.80
N ASN A 85 -23.82 13.08 19.77
CA ASN A 85 -23.89 14.45 20.25
C ASN A 85 -24.86 15.30 19.42
N ALA A 86 -24.82 15.20 18.09
CA ALA A 86 -25.75 15.90 17.21
C ALA A 86 -27.21 15.49 17.48
N ILE A 87 -27.47 14.19 17.66
CA ILE A 87 -28.81 13.70 18.02
C ILE A 87 -29.28 14.28 19.36
N ALA A 88 -28.40 14.31 20.36
CA ALA A 88 -28.72 14.90 21.66
C ALA A 88 -29.02 16.42 21.55
N GLN A 89 -28.25 17.16 20.75
CA GLN A 89 -28.51 18.58 20.50
C GLN A 89 -29.86 18.80 19.82
N ILE A 90 -30.21 18.00 18.81
CA ILE A 90 -31.51 18.10 18.11
C ILE A 90 -32.67 17.83 19.08
N GLN A 91 -32.56 16.84 19.95
CA GLN A 91 -33.58 16.53 20.96
C GLN A 91 -33.77 17.68 21.94
N LEU A 92 -32.65 18.25 22.40
CA LEU A 92 -32.66 19.37 23.34
C LEU A 92 -33.34 20.61 22.74
N LEU A 93 -33.07 20.90 21.46
CA LEU A 93 -33.62 22.05 20.75
C LEU A 93 -35.09 21.88 20.38
N ASN A 94 -35.60 20.65 20.32
CA ASN A 94 -36.96 20.33 19.90
C ASN A 94 -37.74 19.57 20.98
N PRO A 95 -37.96 20.16 22.17
CA PRO A 95 -38.52 19.43 23.32
C PRO A 95 -39.98 18.99 23.16
N ASN A 96 -40.71 19.61 22.23
CA ASN A 96 -42.14 19.33 21.98
C ASN A 96 -42.39 18.51 20.71
N VAL A 97 -41.32 18.01 20.07
CA VAL A 97 -41.40 17.20 18.85
C VAL A 97 -41.07 15.76 19.20
N GLU A 98 -41.94 14.83 18.81
CA GLU A 98 -41.63 13.41 18.92
C GLU A 98 -40.57 13.04 17.87
N PHE A 99 -39.36 12.75 18.34
CA PHE A 99 -38.22 12.45 17.47
C PHE A 99 -38.14 10.94 17.22
N ASN A 100 -38.64 10.50 16.05
CA ASN A 100 -38.53 9.11 15.63
C ASN A 100 -37.06 8.75 15.33
N ARG A 101 -36.53 7.73 16.01
CA ARG A 101 -35.16 7.23 15.85
C ARG A 101 -35.11 5.88 15.12
N GLU A 102 -36.25 5.40 14.62
CA GLU A 102 -36.31 4.13 13.91
C GLU A 102 -35.43 4.18 12.65
N GLY A 103 -34.50 3.22 12.54
CA GLY A 103 -33.54 3.14 11.45
C GLY A 103 -32.39 4.15 11.50
N LEU A 104 -32.37 5.07 12.47
CA LEU A 104 -31.30 6.04 12.66
C LEU A 104 -30.02 5.35 13.12
N ASP A 105 -28.98 5.47 12.31
CA ASP A 105 -27.71 4.78 12.50
C ASP A 105 -26.60 5.59 11.82
N GLU A 106 -25.42 5.62 12.41
CA GLU A 106 -24.29 6.45 11.98
C GLU A 106 -23.70 6.05 10.62
N GLU A 107 -23.96 4.81 10.18
CA GLU A 107 -23.53 4.27 8.89
C GLU A 107 -24.61 4.41 7.80
N LYS A 108 -25.77 5.00 8.12
CA LYS A 108 -26.86 5.20 7.17
C LYS A 108 -26.87 6.60 6.59
N GLU A 109 -27.37 6.72 5.37
CA GLU A 109 -27.57 8.00 4.71
C GLU A 109 -29.04 8.29 4.43
N VAL A 110 -29.36 9.57 4.22
CA VAL A 110 -30.68 9.98 3.75
C VAL A 110 -30.65 10.00 2.22
N ARG A 111 -31.40 9.08 1.61
CA ARG A 111 -31.58 9.00 0.16
C ARG A 111 -33.07 9.04 -0.16
N ASP A 112 -33.46 9.95 -1.05
CA ASP A 112 -34.87 10.14 -1.44
C ASP A 112 -35.83 10.31 -0.24
N GLY A 113 -35.35 10.98 0.82
CA GLY A 113 -36.12 11.21 2.05
C GLY A 113 -36.28 9.99 2.97
N ARG A 114 -35.54 8.92 2.74
CA ARG A 114 -35.54 7.69 3.56
C ARG A 114 -34.14 7.40 4.09
N ILE A 115 -34.08 6.78 5.26
CA ILE A 115 -32.83 6.28 5.81
C ILE A 115 -32.49 4.96 5.10
N ALA A 116 -31.32 4.89 4.48
CA ALA A 116 -30.89 3.76 3.67
C ALA A 116 -29.41 3.41 3.92
N THR A 117 -29.04 2.16 3.63
CA THR A 117 -27.62 1.78 3.56
C THR A 117 -27.00 2.44 2.32
N PRO A 118 -25.83 3.07 2.45
CA PRO A 118 -25.07 3.54 1.29
C PRO A 118 -24.79 2.39 0.31
N PRO A 119 -24.69 2.67 -1.00
CA PRO A 119 -24.31 1.69 -2.00
C PRO A 119 -22.87 1.29 -1.76
N GLU A 120 -22.55 0.02 -2.03
CA GLU A 120 -21.16 -0.41 -2.08
C GLU A 120 -20.43 0.41 -3.16
N GLY A 121 -19.31 1.02 -2.76
CA GLY A 121 -18.50 1.90 -3.61
C GLY A 121 -17.67 1.14 -4.63
#